data_AF-A0A960NYY6-F1
#
_entry.id   AF-A0A960NYY6-F1
#
_cell.length_a   1.000
_cell.length_b   1.000
_cell.length_c   1.000
_cell.angle_alpha   90.00
_cell.angle_beta   90.00
_cell.angle_gamma   90.00
#
_symmetry.space_group_name_H-M   'P 1'
#
loop_
_entity.id
_entity.type
_entity.pdbx_description
1 polymer ?
#
loop_
_entity_poly.entity_id
_entity_poly.type
_entity_poly.pdbx_seq_one_letter_code
_entity_poly.pdbx_strand_id
1 'polypeptide(L)'
;MSQIPEDSASKEKLHILLYQLSEQLKNPPIVIDLHDWRESVEIIMKEIEEFSPYVFERLEDLVVEAIRLANIHVLDLDKEAPPKEVEHSAIEYQEQIAFVSSEINAIKSL
;
A
#
# COMPACT_ATOMS: atom_id res chain seq x y z
N MET A 1 -8.20 12.34 -20.66
CA MET A 1 -8.07 10.87 -20.74
C MET A 1 -6.62 10.56 -20.42
N SER A 2 -6.31 10.21 -19.17
CA SER A 2 -4.97 9.76 -18.79
C SER A 2 -4.92 8.25 -18.97
N GLN A 3 -4.17 7.81 -19.97
CA GLN A 3 -4.04 6.41 -20.38
C GLN A 3 -2.89 5.72 -19.62
N ILE A 4 -2.94 4.39 -19.56
CA ILE A 4 -1.79 3.57 -19.15
C ILE A 4 -0.65 3.85 -20.16
N PRO A 5 0.60 4.03 -19.70
CA PRO A 5 1.73 4.28 -20.60
C PRO A 5 1.87 3.18 -21.67
N GLU A 6 2.02 3.60 -22.93
CA GLU A 6 2.06 2.70 -24.09
C GLU A 6 3.48 2.21 -24.44
N ASP A 7 4.53 2.94 -24.04
CA ASP A 7 5.91 2.56 -24.33
C ASP A 7 6.49 1.59 -23.28
N SER A 8 7.38 0.70 -23.73
CA SER A 8 7.89 -0.42 -22.93
C SER A 8 8.65 0.01 -21.67
N ALA A 9 9.42 1.11 -21.74
CA ALA A 9 10.21 1.59 -20.62
C ALA A 9 9.29 2.17 -19.53
N SER A 10 8.25 2.86 -19.96
CA SER A 10 7.24 3.39 -19.06
C SER A 10 6.46 2.29 -18.35
N LYS A 11 6.02 1.27 -19.09
CA LYS A 11 5.32 0.11 -18.50
C LYS A 11 6.18 -0.62 -17.46
N GLU A 12 7.47 -0.78 -17.73
CA GLU A 12 8.43 -1.39 -16.79
C GLU A 12 8.58 -0.57 -15.51
N LYS A 13 8.74 0.75 -15.62
CA LYS A 13 8.81 1.63 -14.44
C LYS A 13 7.56 1.51 -13.57
N LEU A 14 6.37 1.54 -14.18
CA LEU A 14 5.11 1.38 -13.46
C LEU A 14 5.05 0.01 -12.74
N HIS A 15 5.48 -1.07 -13.39
CA HIS A 15 5.52 -2.39 -12.77
C HIS A 15 6.46 -2.46 -11.55
N ILE A 16 7.61 -1.76 -11.62
CA ILE A 16 8.54 -1.64 -10.51
C ILE A 16 7.88 -0.90 -9.33
N LEU A 17 7.23 0.24 -9.58
CA LEU A 17 6.54 1.00 -8.54
C LEU A 17 5.44 0.16 -7.86
N LEU A 18 4.63 -0.55 -8.66
CA LEU A 18 3.60 -1.44 -8.14
C LEU A 18 4.19 -2.62 -7.33
N TYR A 19 5.35 -3.12 -7.71
CA TYR A 19 6.07 -4.13 -6.93
C TYR A 19 6.58 -3.55 -5.60
N GLN A 20 7.21 -2.37 -5.62
CA GLN A 20 7.70 -1.69 -4.42
C GLN A 20 6.57 -1.40 -3.44
N LEU A 21 5.43 -0.91 -3.92
CA LEU A 21 4.24 -0.68 -3.09
C LEU A 21 3.78 -1.98 -2.41
N SER A 22 3.68 -3.07 -3.18
CA SER A 22 3.26 -4.37 -2.66
C SER A 22 4.22 -4.90 -1.59
N GLU A 23 5.53 -4.76 -1.78
CA GLU A 23 6.53 -5.21 -0.82
C GLU A 23 6.52 -4.35 0.45
N GLN A 24 6.38 -3.02 0.31
CA GLN A 24 6.31 -2.09 1.44
C GLN A 24 5.09 -2.38 2.32
N LEU A 25 3.94 -2.69 1.72
CA LEU A 25 2.69 -2.93 2.45
C LEU A 25 2.56 -4.35 3.03
N LYS A 26 3.35 -5.31 2.56
CA LYS A 26 3.19 -6.74 2.92
C LYS A 26 3.16 -7.01 4.42
N ASN A 27 3.97 -6.28 5.18
CA ASN A 27 4.01 -6.36 6.64
C ASN A 27 3.69 -4.98 7.22
N PRO A 28 2.89 -4.91 8.30
CA PRO A 28 2.69 -3.66 8.99
C PRO A 28 4.03 -3.21 9.63
N PRO A 29 4.28 -1.90 9.73
CA PRO A 29 5.45 -1.40 10.42
C PRO A 29 5.38 -1.70 11.92
N ILE A 30 6.52 -1.61 12.59
CA ILE A 30 6.59 -1.54 14.05
C ILE A 30 6.54 -0.08 14.51
N VAL A 31 6.30 0.14 15.81
CA VAL A 31 6.17 1.49 16.41
C VAL A 31 7.29 2.44 16.01
N ILE A 32 8.54 1.96 16.04
CA ILE A 32 9.74 2.78 15.76
C ILE A 32 9.80 3.23 14.30
N ASP A 33 9.31 2.40 13.37
CA ASP A 33 9.49 2.58 11.93
C ASP A 33 8.23 3.13 11.24
N LEU A 34 7.16 3.40 12.00
CA LEU A 34 5.85 3.78 11.44
C LEU A 34 5.92 5.03 10.55
N HIS A 35 6.69 6.04 10.97
CA HIS A 35 6.83 7.29 10.23
C HIS A 35 7.55 7.05 8.89
N ASP A 36 8.73 6.43 8.93
CA ASP A 36 9.55 6.16 7.75
C ASP A 36 8.85 5.21 6.78
N TRP A 37 8.13 4.22 7.30
CA TRP A 37 7.29 3.33 6.51
C TRP A 37 6.19 4.10 5.78
N ARG A 38 5.48 5.00 6.46
CA ARG A 38 4.41 5.80 5.86
C ARG A 38 4.95 6.72 4.77
N GLU A 39 6.04 7.43 5.06
CA GLU A 39 6.68 8.32 4.09
C GLU A 39 7.11 7.53 2.83
N SER A 40 7.64 6.32 3.00
CA SER A 40 8.01 5.45 1.88
C SER A 40 6.80 5.07 1.01
N VAL A 41 5.67 4.72 1.63
CA VAL A 41 4.42 4.41 0.91
C VAL A 41 3.91 5.65 0.16
N GLU A 42 3.90 6.82 0.80
CA GLU A 42 3.44 8.08 0.21
C GLU A 42 4.31 8.51 -0.97
N ILE A 43 5.64 8.34 -0.87
CA ILE A 43 6.57 8.61 -1.98
C ILE A 43 6.25 7.71 -3.18
N ILE A 44 6.06 6.40 -2.95
CA ILE A 44 5.73 5.46 -4.03
C ILE A 44 4.39 5.82 -4.67
N MET A 45 3.36 6.15 -3.87
CA MET A 45 2.05 6.54 -4.39
C MET A 45 2.11 7.83 -5.20
N LYS A 46 2.90 8.82 -4.76
CA LYS A 46 3.12 10.05 -5.51
C LYS A 46 3.84 9.80 -6.84
N GLU A 47 4.86 8.93 -6.85
CA GLU A 47 5.50 8.54 -8.10
C GLU A 47 4.53 7.83 -9.05
N ILE A 48 3.61 7.01 -8.53
CA ILE A 48 2.54 6.39 -9.31
C ILE A 48 1.57 7.46 -9.85
N GLU A 49 1.19 8.46 -9.06
CA GLU A 49 0.32 9.58 -9.47
C GLU A 49 0.92 10.37 -10.63
N GLU A 50 2.19 10.78 -10.48
CA GLU A 50 2.91 11.53 -11.52
C GLU A 50 3.03 10.73 -12.82
N PHE A 51 3.13 9.41 -12.70
CA PHE A 51 3.37 8.53 -13.83
C PHE A 51 2.08 8.05 -14.52
N SER A 52 1.07 7.74 -13.73
CA SER A 52 -0.23 7.26 -14.19
C SER A 52 -1.32 7.65 -13.19
N PRO A 53 -1.94 8.83 -13.36
CA PRO A 53 -3.05 9.28 -12.52
C PRO A 53 -4.19 8.27 -12.46
N TYR A 54 -4.44 7.55 -13.56
CA TYR A 54 -5.44 6.48 -13.62
C TYR A 54 -5.14 5.32 -12.67
N VAL A 55 -3.87 4.90 -12.57
CA VAL A 55 -3.48 3.82 -11.66
C VAL A 55 -3.52 4.31 -10.21
N PHE A 56 -3.12 5.56 -9.98
CA PHE A 56 -3.24 6.20 -8.67
C PHE A 56 -4.70 6.23 -8.18
N GLU A 57 -5.63 6.72 -8.99
CA GLU A 57 -7.07 6.77 -8.65
C GLU A 57 -7.63 5.40 -8.24
N ARG A 58 -7.11 4.32 -8.82
CA ARG A 58 -7.52 2.94 -8.50
C ARG A 58 -6.94 2.43 -7.18
N LEU A 59 -5.78 2.93 -6.78
CA LEU A 59 -5.04 2.45 -5.60
C LEU A 59 -5.21 3.34 -4.37
N GLU A 60 -5.49 4.63 -4.55
CA GLU A 60 -5.48 5.65 -3.49
C GLU A 60 -6.29 5.23 -2.27
N ASP A 61 -7.60 4.98 -2.44
CA ASP A 61 -8.49 4.61 -1.34
C ASP A 61 -8.02 3.34 -0.62
N LEU A 62 -7.54 2.35 -1.38
CA LEU A 62 -7.08 1.07 -0.82
C LEU A 62 -5.81 1.24 0.02
N VAL A 63 -4.88 2.07 -0.44
CA VAL A 63 -3.60 2.31 0.24
C VAL A 63 -3.80 3.22 1.45
N VAL A 64 -4.67 4.24 1.35
CA VAL A 64 -5.04 5.09 2.49
C VAL A 64 -5.65 4.24 3.60
N GLU A 65 -6.52 3.29 3.27
CA GLU A 65 -7.10 2.38 4.25
C GLU A 65 -6.05 1.44 4.86
N ALA A 66 -5.10 0.93 4.05
CA ALA A 66 -3.99 0.14 4.57
C ALA A 66 -3.13 0.94 5.57
N ILE A 67 -2.83 2.21 5.28
CA ILE A 67 -2.11 3.09 6.21
C ILE A 67 -2.91 3.30 7.50
N ARG A 68 -4.23 3.51 7.39
CA ARG A 68 -5.11 3.67 8.57
C ARG A 68 -5.06 2.44 9.48
N LEU A 69 -5.17 1.24 8.89
CA LEU A 69 -5.14 -0.03 9.62
C LEU A 69 -3.75 -0.33 10.22
N ALA A 70 -2.67 -0.03 9.50
CA ALA A 70 -1.31 -0.12 10.03
C ALA A 70 -1.14 0.76 11.28
N ASN A 71 -1.66 1.99 11.27
CA ASN A 71 -1.61 2.88 12.43
C ASN A 71 -2.37 2.31 13.63
N ILE A 72 -3.55 1.72 13.39
CA ILE A 72 -4.34 1.07 14.46
C ILE A 72 -3.55 -0.09 15.05
N HIS A 73 -3.02 -0.97 14.20
CA HIS A 73 -2.25 -2.11 14.65
C HIS A 73 -1.02 -1.71 15.47
N VAL A 74 -0.29 -0.69 15.03
CA VAL A 74 0.86 -0.14 15.77
C VAL A 74 0.43 0.48 17.11
N LEU A 75 -0.71 1.18 17.16
CA LEU A 75 -1.25 1.72 18.41
C LEU A 75 -1.65 0.63 19.39
N ASP A 76 -2.20 -0.48 18.90
CA ASP A 76 -2.55 -1.63 19.75
C ASP A 76 -1.28 -2.28 20.34
N LEU A 77 -0.21 -2.37 19.54
CA LEU A 77 1.11 -2.85 19.98
C LEU A 77 1.73 -1.90 21.04
N ASP A 78 1.71 -0.59 20.78
CA ASP A 78 2.30 0.43 21.67
C ASP A 78 1.59 0.50 23.03
N LYS A 79 0.27 0.31 23.04
CA LYS A 79 -0.54 0.32 24.27
C LYS A 79 -0.52 -1.00 25.03
N GLU A 80 0.24 -2.00 24.57
CA GLU A 80 0.22 -3.36 25.12
C GLU A 80 -1.21 -3.91 25.21
N ALA A 81 -2.02 -3.69 24.16
CA ALA A 81 -3.40 -4.15 24.10
C ALA A 81 -3.49 -5.67 24.30
N PRO A 82 -4.63 -6.19 24.78
CA PRO A 82 -4.83 -7.64 24.90
C PRO A 82 -4.48 -8.37 23.59
N PRO A 83 -3.87 -9.58 23.64
CA PRO A 83 -3.44 -10.29 22.43
C PRO A 83 -4.52 -10.47 21.36
N LYS A 84 -5.79 -10.59 21.77
CA LYS A 84 -6.93 -10.70 20.85
C LYS A 84 -7.19 -9.43 20.05
N GLU A 85 -6.95 -8.25 20.62
CA GLU A 85 -7.13 -6.97 19.93
C GLU A 85 -6.02 -6.77 18.90
N VAL A 86 -4.77 -7.06 19.31
CA VAL A 86 -3.60 -7.06 18.41
C VAL A 86 -3.78 -8.04 17.25
N GLU A 87 -4.29 -9.24 17.52
CA GLU A 87 -4.61 -10.24 16.49
C GLU A 87 -5.69 -9.73 15.53
N HIS A 88 -6.74 -9.11 16.06
CA HIS A 88 -7.83 -8.59 15.24
C HIS A 88 -7.36 -7.47 14.29
N SER A 89 -6.61 -6.49 14.79
CA SER A 89 -6.08 -5.42 13.94
C SER A 89 -5.05 -5.91 12.93
N ALA A 90 -4.27 -6.96 13.26
CA ALA A 90 -3.40 -7.62 12.30
C ALA A 90 -4.18 -8.29 11.15
N ILE A 91 -5.30 -8.96 11.46
CA ILE A 91 -6.15 -9.61 10.46
C ILE A 91 -6.76 -8.57 9.52
N GLU A 92 -7.37 -7.50 10.08
CA GLU A 92 -7.97 -6.43 9.27
C GLU A 92 -6.94 -5.82 8.31
N TYR A 93 -5.72 -5.55 8.80
CA TYR A 93 -4.63 -5.07 7.95
C TYR A 93 -4.30 -6.05 6.82
N GLN A 94 -4.15 -7.34 7.12
CA GLN A 94 -3.82 -8.36 6.11
C GLN A 94 -4.93 -8.55 5.07
N GLU A 95 -6.20 -8.44 5.46
CA GLU A 95 -7.33 -8.43 4.53
C GLU A 95 -7.25 -7.22 3.58
N GLN A 96 -6.90 -6.04 4.09
CA GLN A 96 -6.70 -4.86 3.26
C GLN A 96 -5.53 -5.02 2.28
N ILE A 97 -4.43 -5.63 2.71
CA ILE A 97 -3.30 -5.94 1.82
C ILE A 97 -3.70 -6.90 0.71
N ALA A 98 -4.61 -7.84 0.97
CA ALA A 98 -5.14 -8.73 -0.06
C ALA A 98 -5.94 -7.96 -1.13
N PHE A 99 -6.75 -6.96 -0.74
CA PHE A 99 -7.45 -6.10 -1.69
C PHE A 99 -6.48 -5.28 -2.55
N VAL A 100 -5.49 -4.63 -1.93
CA VAL A 100 -4.44 -3.87 -2.66
C VAL A 100 -3.69 -4.78 -3.64
N SER A 101 -3.29 -5.97 -3.19
CA SER A 101 -2.57 -6.94 -4.01
C SER A 101 -3.41 -7.41 -5.20
N SER A 102 -4.71 -7.65 -5.01
CA SER A 102 -5.62 -8.01 -6.09
C SER A 102 -5.74 -6.90 -7.12
N GLU A 103 -5.82 -5.65 -6.67
CA GLU A 103 -5.93 -4.49 -7.55
C GLU A 103 -4.64 -4.28 -8.37
N ILE A 104 -3.48 -4.39 -7.72
CA ILE A 104 -2.16 -4.35 -8.38
C ILE A 104 -2.06 -5.42 -9.47
N ASN A 105 -2.50 -6.65 -9.19
CA ASN A 105 -2.48 -7.73 -10.16
C ASN A 105 -3.44 -7.48 -11.33
N ALA A 106 -4.63 -6.92 -11.07
CA ALA A 106 -5.55 -6.52 -12.12
C ALA A 106 -4.94 -5.45 -13.03
N ILE A 107 -4.26 -4.44 -12.46
CA ILE A 107 -3.57 -3.39 -13.22
C ILE A 107 -2.45 -3.97 -14.09
N LYS A 108 -1.61 -4.86 -13.55
CA LYS A 108 -0.50 -5.51 -14.28
C LYS A 108 -0.96 -6.39 -15.45
N SER A 109 -2.23 -6.81 -15.45
CA SER A 109 -2.81 -7.65 -16.51
C SER A 109 -3.37 -6.87 -17.71
N LEU A 110 -3.40 -5.53 -17.64
CA LEU A 110 -3.86 -4.62 -18.70
C LEU A 110 -2.74 -4.26 -19.71
#